data_AF-A0A1N5U6Q9-F1
#
_entry.id   AF-A0A1N5U6Q9-F1
#
_cell.length_a   1.000
_cell.length_b   1.000
_cell.length_c   1.000
_cell.angle_alpha   90.00
_cell.angle_beta   90.00
_cell.angle_gamma   90.00
#
_symmetry.space_group_name_H-M   'P 1'
#
loop_
_entity.id
_entity.type
_entity.pdbx_description
1 polymer ?
#
loop_
_entity_poly.entity_id
_entity_poly.type
_entity_poly.pdbx_seq_one_letter_code
_entity_poly.pdbx_strand_id
1 'polypeptide(L)'
;MKGLSSLLRRAWRTPTARRMAIVLLLVVGYQAWLGIQAAGKVAPGVGDQRDVRGRFAVNVELDFAPERYHILELQKHGRIAGTDGNTVRLRSVSKAGVNALAREYWIERIAPGR
;
A
#
# COMPACT_ATOMS: atom_id res chain seq x y z
N MET A 1 17.99 23.41 30.53
CA MET A 1 17.88 22.91 29.14
C MET A 1 17.81 24.04 28.09
N LYS A 2 18.72 25.05 28.11
CA LYS A 2 18.71 26.19 27.16
C LYS A 2 19.73 26.08 26.01
N GLY A 3 20.62 25.08 26.04
CA GLY A 3 21.70 24.89 25.05
C GLY A 3 21.27 24.15 23.77
N LEU A 4 20.26 23.28 23.83
CA LEU A 4 19.83 22.50 22.66
C LEU A 4 19.22 23.41 21.57
N SER A 5 18.46 24.42 21.97
CA SER A 5 17.77 25.35 21.07
C SER A 5 18.71 26.32 20.35
N SER A 6 19.87 26.65 20.92
CA SER A 6 20.85 27.52 20.26
C SER A 6 21.72 26.76 19.27
N LEU A 7 22.07 25.50 19.59
CA LEU A 7 22.79 24.61 18.69
C LEU A 7 21.94 24.20 17.47
N LEU A 8 20.65 23.90 17.68
CA LEU A 8 19.68 23.66 16.60
C LEU A 8 19.57 24.84 15.64
N ARG A 9 19.50 26.07 16.15
CA ARG A 9 19.45 27.29 15.29
C ARG A 9 20.75 27.54 14.53
N ARG A 10 21.90 27.19 15.11
CA ARG A 10 23.22 27.34 14.46
C ARG A 10 23.45 26.27 13.40
N ALA A 11 23.04 25.03 13.67
CA ALA A 11 23.09 23.93 12.71
C ALA A 11 22.20 24.21 11.49
N TRP A 12 21.01 24.80 11.69
CA TRP A 12 20.08 25.16 10.61
C TRP A 12 20.63 26.20 9.61
N ARG A 13 21.64 26.98 9.99
CA ARG A 13 22.31 27.94 9.10
C ARG A 13 23.34 27.30 8.15
N THR A 14 23.64 26.01 8.31
CA THR A 14 24.60 25.34 7.43
C THR A 14 23.93 24.86 6.14
N PRO A 15 24.59 24.98 4.97
CA PRO A 15 24.05 24.48 3.70
C PRO A 15 23.79 22.97 3.75
N THR A 16 24.58 22.22 4.54
CA THR A 16 24.40 20.79 4.76
C THR A 16 23.09 20.47 5.48
N ALA A 17 22.75 21.18 6.56
CA ALA A 17 21.48 20.98 7.26
C ALA A 17 20.28 21.29 6.37
N ARG A 18 20.36 22.34 5.55
CA ARG A 18 19.31 22.67 4.57
C ARG A 18 19.14 21.56 3.52
N ARG A 19 20.24 21.01 2.99
CA ARG A 19 20.19 19.88 2.05
C ARG A 19 19.57 18.64 2.68
N MET A 20 19.98 18.29 3.91
CA MET A 20 19.42 17.15 4.64
C MET A 20 17.93 17.34 4.93
N ALA A 21 17.51 18.56 5.31
CA ALA A 21 16.10 18.87 5.50
C ALA A 21 15.29 18.70 4.21
N ILE A 22 15.83 19.11 3.06
CA ILE A 22 15.19 18.89 1.75
C ILE A 22 15.05 17.40 1.46
N VAL A 23 16.11 16.61 1.63
CA VAL A 23 16.05 15.15 1.42
C VAL A 23 15.02 14.51 2.34
N LEU A 24 15.01 14.87 3.62
CA LEU A 24 14.03 14.37 4.58
C LEU A 24 12.60 14.74 4.16
N LEU A 25 12.38 15.97 3.69
CA LEU A 25 11.08 16.43 3.22
C LEU A 25 10.63 15.67 1.97
N LEU A 26 11.54 15.39 1.03
CA LEU A 26 11.25 14.54 -0.13
C LEU A 26 10.89 13.11 0.26
N VAL A 27 11.63 12.52 1.20
CA VAL A 27 11.33 11.17 1.72
C VAL A 27 9.96 11.14 2.38
N VAL A 28 9.64 12.09 3.25
CA VAL A 28 8.35 12.17 3.91
C VAL A 28 7.21 12.40 2.90
N GLY A 29 7.43 13.30 1.93
CA GLY A 29 6.48 13.54 0.84
C GLY A 29 6.21 12.30 0.00
N TYR A 30 7.26 11.53 -0.31
CA TYR A 30 7.14 10.26 -1.03
C TYR A 30 6.38 9.21 -0.22
N GLN A 31 6.68 9.08 1.09
CA GLN A 31 5.94 8.17 1.98
C GLN A 31 4.46 8.53 2.10
N ALA A 32 4.14 9.83 2.20
CA ALA A 32 2.77 10.31 2.22
C ALA A 32 2.04 10.02 0.90
N TRP A 33 2.70 10.25 -0.23
CA TRP A 33 2.17 9.93 -1.56
C TRP A 33 1.84 8.45 -1.71
N LEU A 34 2.74 7.55 -1.29
CA LEU A 34 2.49 6.11 -1.29
C LEU A 34 1.29 5.71 -0.42
N GLY A 35 1.11 6.36 0.74
CA GLY A 35 -0.03 6.11 1.61
C GLY A 35 -1.37 6.51 0.97
N ILE A 36 -1.42 7.67 0.31
CA ILE A 36 -2.61 8.16 -0.39
C ILE A 36 -2.96 7.26 -1.57
N GLN A 37 -1.96 6.90 -2.39
CA GLN A 37 -2.18 6.02 -3.54
C GLN A 37 -2.64 4.63 -3.11
N ALA A 38 -2.04 4.03 -2.07
CA ALA A 38 -2.45 2.73 -1.57
C ALA A 38 -3.87 2.76 -0.96
N ALA A 39 -4.24 3.82 -0.25
CA ALA A 39 -5.60 4.00 0.27
C ALA A 39 -6.63 4.17 -0.85
N GLY A 40 -6.27 4.88 -1.93
CA GLY A 40 -7.14 5.07 -3.09
C GLY A 40 -7.46 3.76 -3.85
N LYS A 41 -6.59 2.76 -3.77
CA LYS A 41 -6.79 1.46 -4.44
C LYS A 41 -7.84 0.59 -3.75
N VAL A 42 -8.08 0.75 -2.45
CA VAL A 42 -9.01 -0.11 -1.69
C VAL A 42 -10.41 0.50 -1.69
N ALA A 43 -11.35 -0.15 -2.37
CA ALA A 43 -12.72 0.32 -2.44
C ALA A 43 -13.44 0.23 -1.08
N PRO A 44 -14.45 1.09 -0.82
CA PRO A 44 -15.32 0.96 0.33
C PRO A 44 -15.95 -0.44 0.41
N GLY A 45 -16.10 -0.97 1.62
CA GLY A 45 -16.71 -2.28 1.89
C GLY A 45 -15.76 -3.48 1.81
N VAL A 46 -14.47 -3.27 1.50
CA VAL A 46 -13.47 -4.33 1.52
C VAL A 46 -13.27 -4.82 2.96
N GLY A 47 -13.65 -6.08 3.19
CA GLY A 47 -13.55 -6.70 4.49
C GLY A 47 -14.74 -6.48 5.43
N ASP A 48 -15.90 -6.07 4.91
CA ASP A 48 -17.15 -6.03 5.69
C ASP A 48 -17.67 -7.45 5.96
N GLN A 49 -17.58 -8.34 4.97
CA GLN A 49 -18.01 -9.73 5.06
C GLN A 49 -16.83 -10.62 5.44
N ARG A 50 -16.55 -10.73 6.74
CA ARG A 50 -15.46 -11.57 7.26
C ARG A 50 -15.95 -12.94 7.70
N ASP A 51 -15.12 -13.94 7.46
CA ASP A 51 -15.26 -15.26 8.06
C ASP A 51 -14.89 -15.26 9.55
N VAL A 52 -15.10 -16.39 10.22
CA VAL A 52 -14.79 -16.59 11.65
C VAL A 52 -13.32 -16.32 11.99
N ARG A 53 -12.42 -16.41 11.01
CA ARG A 53 -10.98 -16.15 11.16
C ARG A 53 -10.60 -14.71 10.78
N GLY A 54 -11.58 -13.84 10.53
CA GLY A 54 -11.39 -12.45 10.15
C GLY A 54 -10.88 -12.24 8.72
N ARG A 55 -10.97 -13.27 7.86
CA ARG A 55 -10.56 -13.22 6.44
C ARG A 55 -11.77 -13.00 5.54
N PHE A 56 -11.54 -12.53 4.33
CA PHE A 56 -12.62 -12.16 3.41
C PHE A 56 -12.21 -12.35 1.95
N ALA A 57 -13.19 -12.24 1.05
CA ALA A 57 -12.97 -12.30 -0.38
C ALA A 57 -12.70 -10.90 -0.95
N VAL A 58 -11.83 -10.82 -1.96
CA VAL A 58 -11.52 -9.58 -2.68
C VAL A 58 -11.38 -9.86 -4.17
N ASN A 59 -11.73 -8.88 -4.98
CA ASN A 59 -11.44 -8.85 -6.40
C ASN A 59 -10.30 -7.86 -6.62
N VAL A 60 -9.19 -8.33 -7.20
CA VAL A 60 -8.01 -7.51 -7.47
C VAL A 60 -7.97 -7.23 -8.97
N GLU A 61 -8.13 -5.97 -9.33
CA GLU A 61 -8.08 -5.48 -10.69
C GLU A 61 -6.66 -4.99 -11.00
N LEU A 62 -6.14 -5.41 -12.15
CA LEU A 62 -4.81 -5.05 -12.65
C LEU A 62 -4.97 -4.15 -13.87
N ASP A 63 -3.95 -3.31 -14.13
CA ASP A 63 -3.93 -2.45 -15.33
C ASP A 63 -3.78 -3.26 -16.63
N PHE A 64 -3.50 -4.56 -16.55
CA PHE A 64 -3.22 -5.47 -17.67
C PHE A 64 -3.62 -6.92 -17.35
N ALA A 65 -3.57 -7.78 -18.37
CA ALA A 65 -3.89 -9.19 -18.21
C ALA A 65 -2.89 -9.90 -17.28
N PRO A 66 -3.34 -10.61 -16.23
CA PRO A 66 -2.46 -11.17 -15.21
C PRO A 66 -1.57 -12.30 -15.77
N GLU A 67 -0.26 -12.10 -15.70
CA GLU A 67 0.73 -13.14 -15.99
C GLU A 67 1.03 -14.03 -14.78
N ARG A 68 1.77 -15.13 -15.00
CA ARG A 68 2.12 -16.12 -13.97
C ARG A 68 2.77 -15.50 -12.73
N TYR A 69 3.64 -14.50 -12.90
CA TYR A 69 4.26 -13.78 -11.79
C TYR A 69 3.20 -13.16 -10.85
N HIS A 70 2.25 -12.43 -11.43
CA HIS A 70 1.17 -11.77 -10.69
C HIS A 70 0.32 -12.78 -9.93
N ILE A 71 -0.07 -13.88 -10.58
CA ILE A 71 -0.84 -14.94 -9.91
C ILE A 71 -0.10 -15.51 -8.70
N LEU A 72 1.21 -15.78 -8.83
CA LEU A 72 2.03 -16.30 -7.74
C LEU A 72 2.16 -15.28 -6.59
N GLU A 73 2.31 -14.00 -6.89
CA GLU A 73 2.40 -12.95 -5.89
C GLU A 73 1.08 -12.79 -5.14
N LEU A 74 -0.04 -12.73 -5.86
CA LEU A 74 -1.39 -12.66 -5.30
C LEU A 74 -1.70 -13.88 -4.40
N GLN A 75 -1.24 -15.07 -4.79
CA GLN A 75 -1.46 -16.31 -4.05
C GLN A 75 -0.76 -16.35 -2.69
N LYS A 76 0.26 -15.50 -2.44
CA LYS A 76 0.86 -15.36 -1.09
C LYS A 76 -0.11 -14.76 -0.07
N HIS A 77 -1.12 -14.01 -0.54
CA HIS A 77 -2.05 -13.27 0.30
C HIS A 77 -3.44 -13.90 0.40
N GLY A 78 -3.75 -14.87 -0.45
CA GLY A 78 -5.04 -15.57 -0.48
C GLY A 78 -5.05 -16.74 -1.46
N ARG A 79 -6.21 -17.38 -1.61
CA ARG A 79 -6.43 -18.44 -2.59
C ARG A 79 -7.06 -17.88 -3.85
N ILE A 80 -6.49 -18.20 -5.01
CA ILE A 80 -7.06 -17.84 -6.31
C ILE A 80 -8.39 -18.61 -6.47
N ALA A 81 -9.48 -17.89 -6.72
CA ALA A 81 -10.81 -18.44 -7.03
C ALA A 81 -11.17 -18.36 -8.51
N GLY A 82 -10.38 -17.63 -9.29
CA GLY A 82 -10.54 -17.49 -10.73
C GLY A 82 -10.04 -16.14 -11.21
N THR A 83 -9.97 -16.02 -12.52
CA THR A 83 -9.57 -14.79 -13.22
C THR A 83 -10.65 -14.45 -14.23
N ASP A 84 -10.97 -13.17 -14.35
CA ASP A 84 -11.92 -12.63 -15.33
C ASP A 84 -11.34 -11.36 -15.94
N GLY A 85 -10.90 -11.44 -17.19
CA GLY A 85 -10.11 -10.37 -17.84
C GLY A 85 -8.88 -10.00 -17.01
N ASN A 86 -8.82 -8.73 -16.60
CA ASN A 86 -7.74 -8.20 -15.76
C ASN A 86 -7.99 -8.34 -14.25
N THR A 87 -9.09 -8.98 -13.85
CA THR A 87 -9.46 -9.13 -12.44
C THR A 87 -9.18 -10.54 -11.94
N VAL A 88 -8.41 -10.63 -10.85
CA VAL A 88 -8.14 -11.88 -10.14
C VAL A 88 -8.98 -11.92 -8.86
N ARG A 89 -9.79 -12.97 -8.72
CA ARG A 89 -10.62 -13.20 -7.54
C ARG A 89 -9.82 -13.96 -6.49
N LEU A 90 -9.69 -13.38 -5.31
CA LEU A 90 -9.00 -13.98 -4.17
C LEU A 90 -9.97 -14.27 -3.02
N ARG A 91 -9.72 -15.38 -2.33
CA ARG A 91 -10.45 -15.82 -1.15
C ARG A 91 -9.54 -15.92 0.06
N SER A 92 -10.13 -15.81 1.24
CA SER A 92 -9.42 -15.99 2.51
C SER A 92 -8.26 -15.01 2.70
N VAL A 93 -8.42 -13.77 2.21
CA VAL A 93 -7.44 -12.69 2.33
C VAL A 93 -7.58 -12.03 3.70
N SER A 94 -6.45 -11.74 4.34
CA SER A 94 -6.42 -11.00 5.61
C SER A 94 -6.36 -9.49 5.37
N LYS A 95 -6.70 -8.68 6.38
CA LYS A 95 -6.53 -7.21 6.31
C LYS A 95 -5.08 -6.81 6.00
N ALA A 96 -4.10 -7.51 6.59
CA ALA A 96 -2.69 -7.28 6.30
C ALA A 96 -2.33 -7.66 4.86
N GLY A 97 -2.94 -8.71 4.31
CA GLY A 97 -2.80 -9.11 2.91
C GLY A 97 -3.32 -8.04 1.96
N VAL A 98 -4.50 -7.47 2.21
CA VAL A 98 -5.02 -6.33 1.41
C VAL A 98 -4.07 -5.14 1.46
N ASN A 99 -3.54 -4.80 2.63
CA ASN A 99 -2.58 -3.70 2.76
C ASN A 99 -1.28 -3.97 2.00
N ALA A 100 -0.83 -5.22 1.91
CA ALA A 100 0.34 -5.59 1.12
C ALA A 100 0.04 -5.47 -0.38
N LEU A 101 -1.08 -6.02 -0.83
CA LEU A 101 -1.56 -5.92 -2.21
C LEU A 101 -1.73 -4.46 -2.66
N ALA A 102 -2.31 -3.60 -1.82
CA ALA A 102 -2.53 -2.18 -2.15
C ALA A 102 -1.23 -1.39 -2.38
N ARG A 103 -0.07 -1.89 -1.95
CA ARG A 103 1.23 -1.23 -2.18
C ARG A 103 1.84 -1.60 -3.52
N GLU A 104 1.31 -2.63 -4.14
CA GLU A 104 1.84 -3.14 -5.38
C GLU A 104 1.46 -2.22 -6.53
N TYR A 105 2.44 -1.83 -7.34
CA TYR A 105 2.26 -0.73 -8.30
C TYR A 105 1.31 -1.09 -9.45
N TRP A 106 1.29 -2.37 -9.86
CA TRP A 106 0.48 -2.92 -10.96
C TRP A 106 -0.96 -3.28 -10.58
N ILE A 107 -1.34 -3.11 -9.30
CA ILE A 107 -2.73 -3.26 -8.86
C ILE A 107 -3.43 -1.92 -9.05
N GLU A 108 -4.47 -1.90 -9.87
CA GLU A 108 -5.29 -0.71 -10.10
C GLU A 108 -6.27 -0.51 -8.94
N ARG A 109 -6.98 -1.59 -8.57
CA ARG A 109 -8.06 -1.52 -7.59
C ARG A 109 -8.26 -2.84 -6.84
N ILE A 110 -8.68 -2.74 -5.58
CA ILE A 110 -9.12 -3.86 -4.76
C ILE A 110 -10.58 -3.60 -4.36
N ALA A 111 -11.48 -4.44 -4.89
CA ALA A 111 -12.91 -4.37 -4.62
C ALA A 111 -13.38 -5.51 -3.70
N PRO A 112 -14.53 -5.35 -3.02
CA PRO A 112 -15.12 -6.42 -2.22
C PRO A 112 -15.43 -7.64 -3.09
N GLY A 113 -14.97 -8.82 -2.68
CA GLY A 113 -15.33 -10.07 -3.32
C GLY A 113 -16.65 -10.60 -2.77
N ARG A 114 -17.48 -11.16 -3.64
CA ARG A 114 -18.59 -12.05 -3.24
C ARG A 114 -18.07 -13.45 -3.13
#